data_AF-A0A537SE01-F1
#
_entry.id   AF-A0A537SE01-F1
#
_cell.length_a   1.000
_cell.length_b   1.000
_cell.length_c   1.000
_cell.angle_alpha   90.00
_cell.angle_beta   90.00
_cell.angle_gamma   90.00
#
_symmetry.space_group_name_H-M   'P 1'
#
loop_
_entity.id
_entity.type
_entity.pdbx_description
1 polymer ?
#
loop_
_entity_poly.entity_id
_entity_poly.type
_entity_poly.pdbx_seq_one_letter_code
_entity_poly.pdbx_strand_id
1 'polypeptide(L)'
;MQYARDVYGHYEESVAVARRAWAQANEQKLVAYSKAYVSAVEWLRDPINKDEAISILRKHFPELSPELAAATYANFSGPRGIATKAQLDIAGIGKVLELRSEYARPKKTLTDPSRYYDLRYYEAAIR
;
A
#
# COMPACT_ATOMS: atom_id res chain seq x y z
N MET A 1 -2.62 18.28 -6.21
CA MET A 1 -2.92 16.88 -6.56
C MET A 1 -4.19 16.50 -5.81
N GLN A 2 -5.23 16.01 -6.49
CA GLN A 2 -6.46 15.50 -5.85
C GLN A 2 -6.28 14.01 -5.63
N TYR A 3 -6.52 13.52 -4.42
CA TYR A 3 -6.40 12.09 -4.11
C TYR A 3 -7.73 11.37 -4.38
N ALA A 4 -7.68 10.08 -4.71
CA ALA A 4 -8.91 9.29 -4.89
C ALA A 4 -9.78 9.34 -3.63
N ARG A 5 -9.13 9.37 -2.45
CA ARG A 5 -9.82 9.51 -1.16
C ARG A 5 -10.54 10.84 -0.94
N ASP A 6 -10.14 11.91 -1.62
CA ASP A 6 -10.83 13.20 -1.53
C ASP A 6 -12.18 13.16 -2.27
N VAL A 7 -12.34 12.23 -3.22
CA VAL A 7 -13.54 12.06 -4.05
C VAL A 7 -14.40 10.89 -3.58
N TYR A 8 -13.77 9.78 -3.24
CA TYR A 8 -14.44 8.50 -2.97
C TYR A 8 -14.42 8.07 -1.49
N GLY A 9 -13.75 8.83 -0.61
CA GLY A 9 -13.56 8.46 0.79
C GLY A 9 -12.51 7.37 0.96
N HIS A 10 -12.83 6.30 1.67
CA HIS A 10 -11.93 5.15 1.78
C HIS A 10 -11.68 4.56 0.39
N TYR A 11 -10.45 4.61 -0.12
CA TYR A 11 -10.06 4.01 -1.40
C TYR A 11 -8.64 3.43 -1.27
N GLU A 12 -8.54 2.10 -1.34
CA GLU A 12 -7.27 1.38 -1.22
C GLU A 12 -6.51 1.48 -2.55
N GLU A 13 -5.51 2.37 -2.61
CA GLU A 13 -4.81 2.73 -3.86
C GLU A 13 -3.76 1.71 -4.28
N SER A 14 -2.98 1.16 -3.34
CA SER A 14 -1.83 0.32 -3.64
C SER A 14 -1.79 -0.91 -2.73
N VAL A 15 -1.63 -2.09 -3.33
CA VAL A 15 -1.56 -3.37 -2.61
C VAL A 15 -0.47 -4.26 -3.17
N ALA A 16 0.11 -5.11 -2.33
CA ALA A 16 0.90 -6.26 -2.77
C ALA A 16 -0.04 -7.43 -3.07
N VAL A 17 0.20 -8.15 -4.17
CA VAL A 17 -0.67 -9.26 -4.61
C VAL A 17 0.14 -10.52 -4.90
N ALA A 18 -0.41 -11.66 -4.52
CA ALA A 18 0.14 -12.98 -4.80
C ALA A 18 -0.96 -13.96 -5.22
N ARG A 19 -0.61 -15.00 -5.98
CA ARG A 19 -1.54 -16.11 -6.27
C ARG A 19 -1.79 -16.90 -5.00
N ARG A 20 -3.06 -17.23 -4.71
CA ARG A 20 -3.47 -17.99 -3.51
C ARG A 20 -2.66 -19.27 -3.31
N ALA A 21 -2.52 -20.10 -4.35
CA ALA A 21 -1.77 -21.34 -4.28
C ALA A 21 -0.27 -21.12 -3.99
N TRP A 22 0.31 -20.05 -4.53
CA TRP A 22 1.71 -19.71 -4.26
C TRP A 22 1.90 -19.23 -2.81
N ALA A 23 0.99 -18.37 -2.32
CA ALA A 23 1.03 -17.86 -0.95
C ALA A 23 0.94 -19.00 0.07
N GLN A 24 0.01 -19.95 -0.15
CA GLN A 24 -0.13 -21.15 0.68
C GLN A 24 1.14 -22.01 0.69
N ALA A 25 1.79 -22.19 -0.46
CA ALA A 25 3.03 -22.96 -0.57
C ALA A 25 4.28 -22.21 -0.08
N ASN A 26 4.19 -20.91 0.22
CA ASN A 26 5.34 -20.05 0.56
C ASN A 26 5.06 -19.16 1.78
N GLU A 27 4.26 -19.65 2.74
CA GLU A 27 3.80 -18.88 3.90
C GLU A 27 4.93 -18.16 4.63
N GLN A 28 6.00 -18.88 4.99
CA GLN A 28 7.15 -18.29 5.71
C GLN A 28 7.81 -17.16 4.92
N LYS A 29 7.93 -17.29 3.59
CA LYS A 29 8.51 -16.23 2.75
C LYS A 29 7.58 -15.02 2.70
N LEU A 30 6.27 -15.24 2.64
CA LEU A 30 5.31 -14.15 2.60
C LEU A 30 5.26 -13.41 3.94
N VAL A 31 5.31 -14.12 5.07
CA VAL A 31 5.43 -13.52 6.41
C VAL A 31 6.72 -12.71 6.53
N ALA A 32 7.86 -13.25 6.10
CA ALA A 32 9.14 -12.53 6.11
C ALA A 32 9.11 -11.27 5.24
N TYR A 33 8.52 -11.36 4.04
CA TYR A 33 8.32 -10.22 3.16
C TYR A 33 7.41 -9.16 3.80
N SER A 34 6.26 -9.56 4.37
CA SER A 34 5.35 -8.66 5.06
C SER A 34 6.03 -7.95 6.22
N LYS A 35 6.83 -8.67 7.02
CA LYS A 35 7.61 -8.08 8.12
C LYS A 35 8.61 -7.05 7.61
N ALA A 36 9.37 -7.38 6.57
CA ALA A 36 10.33 -6.46 5.97
C ALA A 36 9.65 -5.20 5.39
N TYR A 37 8.51 -5.37 4.73
CA TYR A 37 7.74 -4.26 4.15
C TYR A 37 7.18 -3.34 5.24
N VAL A 38 6.60 -3.90 6.31
CA VAL A 38 6.14 -3.13 7.48
C VAL A 38 7.29 -2.33 8.08
N SER A 39 8.44 -2.96 8.32
CA SER A 39 9.62 -2.26 8.84
C SER A 39 10.11 -1.14 7.92
N ALA A 40 10.09 -1.35 6.59
CA ALA A 40 10.49 -0.33 5.63
C ALA A 40 9.52 0.86 5.62
N VAL A 41 8.22 0.62 5.78
CA VAL A 41 7.22 1.68 5.88
C VAL A 41 7.39 2.49 7.16
N GLU A 42 7.62 1.84 8.30
CA GLU A 42 7.89 2.56 9.56
C GLU A 42 9.20 3.34 9.47
N TRP A 43 10.25 2.77 8.89
CA TRP A 43 11.51 3.46 8.62
C TRP A 43 11.31 4.70 7.74
N LEU A 44 10.54 4.59 6.65
CA LEU A 44 10.24 5.71 5.74
C LEU A 44 9.48 6.83 6.45
N ARG A 45 8.59 6.48 7.38
CA ARG A 45 7.73 7.42 8.11
C ARG A 45 8.44 8.11 9.27
N ASP A 46 9.54 7.56 9.78
CA ASP A 46 10.35 8.20 10.80
C ASP A 46 11.11 9.42 10.19
N PRO A 47 10.87 10.64 10.70
CA PRO A 47 11.53 11.85 10.19
C PRO A 47 13.05 11.80 10.25
N ILE A 48 13.65 10.99 11.14
CA ILE A 48 15.11 10.85 11.22
C ILE A 48 15.73 10.29 9.94
N ASN A 49 14.95 9.51 9.18
CA ASN A 49 15.39 8.83 7.97
C ASN A 49 15.09 9.63 6.69
N LYS A 50 14.53 10.85 6.81
CA LYS A 50 14.09 11.67 5.67
C LYS A 50 15.18 11.85 4.61
N ASP A 51 16.37 12.27 5.02
CA ASP A 51 17.44 12.60 4.08
C ASP A 51 17.97 11.35 3.37
N GLU A 52 18.06 10.23 4.09
CA GLU A 52 18.43 8.94 3.50
C GLU A 52 17.36 8.44 2.52
N ALA A 53 16.07 8.54 2.88
CA ALA A 53 14.97 8.15 2.01
C ALA A 53 14.95 8.96 0.70
N ILE A 54 15.16 10.28 0.78
CA ILE A 54 15.27 11.15 -0.40
C ILE A 54 16.51 10.79 -1.23
N SER A 55 17.63 10.46 -0.58
CA SER A 55 18.86 10.02 -1.27
C SER A 55 18.64 8.71 -2.04
N ILE A 56 17.99 7.71 -1.43
CA ILE A 56 17.61 6.45 -2.08
C ILE A 56 16.68 6.74 -3.27
N LEU A 57 15.66 7.58 -3.08
CA LEU A 57 14.74 7.95 -4.17
C LEU A 57 15.49 8.55 -5.36
N ARG A 58 16.36 9.55 -5.13
CA ARG A 58 17.11 10.23 -6.19
C ARG A 58 18.20 9.35 -6.82
N LYS A 59 18.71 8.35 -6.10
CA LYS A 59 19.60 7.33 -6.68
C LYS A 59 18.90 6.51 -7.77
N HIS A 60 17.62 6.22 -7.59
CA HIS A 60 16.82 5.43 -8.54
C HIS A 60 16.08 6.27 -9.58
N PHE A 61 15.85 7.56 -9.28
CA PHE A 61 15.20 8.53 -10.16
C PHE A 61 16.04 9.83 -10.21
N PRO A 62 17.22 9.79 -10.86
CA PRO A 62 18.17 10.90 -10.87
C PRO A 62 17.64 12.18 -11.54
N GLU A 63 16.60 12.05 -12.37
CA GLU A 63 15.90 13.15 -13.02
C GLU A 63 15.03 13.99 -12.05
N LEU A 64 14.73 13.49 -10.86
CA LEU A 64 13.97 14.25 -9.86
C LEU A 64 14.81 15.40 -9.30
N SER A 65 14.25 16.61 -9.42
CA SER A 65 14.80 17.79 -8.73
C SER A 65 14.77 17.56 -7.21
N PRO A 66 15.66 18.21 -6.44
CA PRO A 66 15.64 18.12 -4.99
C PRO A 66 14.27 18.46 -4.38
N GLU A 67 13.59 19.46 -4.92
CA GLU A 67 12.28 19.92 -4.46
C GLU A 67 11.20 18.86 -4.73
N LEU A 68 11.21 18.27 -5.93
CA LEU A 68 10.24 17.22 -6.28
C LEU A 68 10.48 15.95 -5.48
N ALA A 69 11.73 15.58 -5.22
CA ALA A 69 12.06 14.44 -4.36
C ALA A 69 11.59 14.64 -2.92
N ALA A 70 11.78 15.84 -2.35
CA ALA A 70 11.28 16.19 -1.03
C ALA A 70 9.74 16.18 -0.96
N ALA A 71 9.06 16.71 -1.97
CA ALA A 71 7.60 16.68 -2.07
C ALA A 71 7.07 15.24 -2.21
N THR A 72 7.78 14.39 -2.96
CA THR A 72 7.46 12.97 -3.12
C THR A 72 7.59 12.24 -1.79
N TYR A 73 8.70 12.42 -1.07
CA TYR A 73 8.86 11.89 0.27
C TYR A 73 7.69 12.29 1.18
N ALA A 74 7.39 13.60 1.28
CA ALA A 74 6.31 14.10 2.13
C ALA A 74 4.93 13.53 1.76
N ASN A 75 4.69 13.26 0.47
CA ASN A 75 3.47 12.61 0.01
C ASN A 75 3.33 11.18 0.54
N PHE A 76 4.41 10.38 0.48
CA PHE A 76 4.39 8.97 0.88
C PHE A 76 4.56 8.74 2.40
N SER A 77 5.31 9.60 3.10
CA SER A 77 5.53 9.48 4.55
C SER A 77 4.49 10.24 5.39
N GLY A 78 3.76 11.17 4.78
CA GLY A 78 2.76 11.99 5.47
C GLY A 78 1.50 11.23 5.92
N PRO A 79 0.55 11.92 6.56
CA PRO A 79 -0.71 11.34 7.05
C PRO A 79 -1.57 10.71 5.94
N ARG A 80 -1.44 11.20 4.71
CA ARG A 80 -2.17 10.70 3.53
C ARG A 80 -1.38 9.68 2.70
N GLY A 81 -0.13 9.41 3.09
CA GLY A 81 0.75 8.49 2.38
C GLY A 81 0.45 7.03 2.70
N ILE A 82 1.50 6.22 2.72
CA ILE A 82 1.40 4.80 3.05
C ILE A 82 0.94 4.67 4.50
N ALA A 83 -0.11 3.86 4.74
CA ALA A 83 -0.65 3.64 6.07
C ALA A 83 0.43 3.12 7.04
N THR A 84 0.35 3.56 8.30
CA THR A 84 1.20 3.03 9.38
C THR A 84 1.09 1.51 9.41
N LYS A 85 2.24 0.85 9.61
CA LYS A 85 2.40 -0.60 9.53
C LYS A 85 1.85 -1.22 8.26
N ALA A 86 1.79 -0.47 7.15
CA ALA A 86 1.26 -0.93 5.87
C ALA A 86 -0.12 -1.62 5.96
N GLN A 87 -0.97 -1.18 6.88
CA GLN A 87 -2.28 -1.79 7.09
C GLN A 87 -3.18 -1.59 5.86
N LEU A 88 -3.85 -2.66 5.43
CA LEU A 88 -4.87 -2.57 4.40
C LEU A 88 -6.11 -1.84 4.93
N ASP A 89 -6.66 -0.91 4.16
CA ASP A 89 -7.97 -0.32 4.42
C ASP A 89 -9.07 -1.24 3.88
N ILE A 90 -9.66 -2.06 4.76
CA ILE A 90 -10.74 -2.99 4.37
C ILE A 90 -11.98 -2.24 3.86
N ALA A 91 -12.28 -1.05 4.41
CA ALA A 91 -13.35 -0.21 3.88
C ALA A 91 -12.99 0.32 2.49
N GLY A 92 -11.72 0.66 2.28
CA GLY A 92 -11.16 1.06 0.99
C GLY A 92 -11.26 -0.03 -0.07
N ILE A 93 -10.98 -1.28 0.29
CA ILE A 93 -11.20 -2.45 -0.59
C ILE A 93 -12.69 -2.54 -0.95
N GLY A 94 -13.59 -2.37 0.02
CA GLY A 94 -15.04 -2.33 -0.23
C GLY A 94 -15.44 -1.27 -1.25
N LYS A 95 -14.92 -0.05 -1.12
CA LYS A 95 -15.15 1.03 -2.10
C LYS A 95 -14.62 0.69 -3.49
N VAL A 96 -13.44 0.06 -3.59
CA VAL A 96 -12.91 -0.40 -4.89
C VAL A 96 -13.86 -1.41 -5.55
N LEU A 97 -14.46 -2.32 -4.77
CA LEU A 97 -15.43 -3.29 -5.30
C LEU A 97 -16.74 -2.64 -5.75
N GLU A 98 -17.23 -1.65 -5.00
CA GLU A 98 -18.40 -0.84 -5.37
C GLU A 98 -18.18 -0.14 -6.71
N LEU A 99 -17.08 0.61 -6.84
CA LEU A 99 -16.73 1.33 -8.06
C LEU A 99 -16.54 0.39 -9.25
N ARG A 100 -15.91 -0.78 -9.04
CA ARG A 100 -15.78 -1.79 -10.10
C ARG A 100 -17.13 -2.39 -10.50
N SER A 101 -18.05 -2.58 -9.56
CA SER A 101 -19.39 -3.09 -9.85
C SER A 101 -20.20 -2.11 -10.69
N GLU A 102 -20.04 -0.82 -10.44
CA GLU A 102 -20.73 0.24 -11.17
C GLU A 102 -20.15 0.43 -12.58
N TYR A 103 -18.82 0.59 -12.66
CA TYR A 103 -18.18 1.12 -13.86
C TYR A 103 -17.50 0.07 -14.75
N ALA A 104 -17.05 -1.08 -14.20
CA ALA A 104 -16.27 -2.03 -14.99
C ALA A 104 -17.08 -2.69 -16.12
N ARG A 105 -16.35 -3.13 -17.16
CA ARG A 105 -16.88 -3.93 -18.27
C ARG A 105 -16.00 -5.17 -18.47
N PRO A 106 -16.59 -6.38 -18.60
CA PRO A 106 -18.01 -6.69 -18.43
C PRO A 106 -18.49 -6.43 -17.00
N LYS A 107 -19.79 -6.11 -16.83
CA LYS A 107 -20.35 -5.85 -15.50
C LYS A 107 -20.27 -7.11 -14.63
N LYS A 108 -19.84 -6.94 -13.38
CA LYS A 108 -19.83 -7.96 -12.34
C LYS A 108 -20.21 -7.33 -11.01
N THR A 109 -21.10 -7.95 -10.27
CA THR A 109 -21.46 -7.52 -8.92
C THR A 109 -20.47 -8.12 -7.92
N LEU A 110 -19.66 -7.27 -7.28
CA LEU A 110 -18.63 -7.66 -6.32
C LEU A 110 -19.03 -7.16 -4.93
N THR A 111 -19.42 -8.06 -4.03
CA THR A 111 -20.02 -7.69 -2.73
C THR A 111 -19.21 -8.12 -1.52
N ASP A 112 -18.31 -9.09 -1.67
CA ASP A 112 -17.57 -9.66 -0.56
C ASP A 112 -16.08 -9.29 -0.64
N PRO A 113 -15.62 -8.30 0.15
CA PRO A 113 -14.22 -7.91 0.17
C PRO A 113 -13.29 -9.01 0.72
N SER A 114 -13.79 -9.91 1.57
CA SER A 114 -12.98 -10.98 2.19
C SER A 114 -12.40 -11.97 1.17
N ARG A 115 -12.94 -11.99 -0.06
CA ARG A 115 -12.43 -12.81 -1.16
C ARG A 115 -11.12 -12.30 -1.76
N TYR A 116 -10.76 -11.05 -1.46
CA TYR A 116 -9.68 -10.31 -2.13
C TYR A 116 -8.48 -10.01 -1.24
N TYR A 117 -8.54 -10.35 0.05
CA TYR A 117 -7.42 -10.22 0.96
C TYR A 117 -7.25 -11.48 1.82
N ASP A 118 -6.07 -11.66 2.40
CA ASP A 118 -5.76 -12.71 3.36
C ASP A 118 -4.82 -12.15 4.43
N LEU A 119 -5.37 -11.78 5.58
CA LEU A 119 -4.63 -11.08 6.63
C LEU A 119 -3.70 -12.00 7.43
N ARG A 120 -3.81 -13.32 7.30
CA ARG A 120 -3.07 -14.26 8.16
C ARG A 120 -1.56 -14.07 8.08
N TYR A 121 -1.03 -13.77 6.88
CA TYR A 121 0.40 -13.52 6.69
C TYR A 121 0.84 -12.18 7.31
N TYR A 122 0.00 -11.15 7.16
CA TYR A 122 0.24 -9.84 7.77
C TYR A 122 0.20 -9.92 9.29
N GLU A 123 -0.85 -10.54 9.84
CA GLU A 123 -1.03 -10.74 11.28
C GLU A 123 0.12 -11.56 11.87
N ALA A 124 0.59 -12.61 11.20
CA ALA A 124 1.76 -13.36 11.64
C ALA A 124 3.05 -12.51 11.61
N ALA A 125 3.17 -11.56 10.68
CA ALA A 125 4.33 -10.70 10.54
C ALA A 125 4.43 -9.60 11.60
N ILE A 126 3.29 -9.12 12.12
CA ILE A 126 3.22 -8.03 13.11
C ILE A 126 3.07 -8.51 14.56
N ARG A 127 3.04 -9.82 14.79
CA ARG A 127 3.10 -10.42 16.13
C ARG A 127 4.48 -10.26 16.77
#